data_AF-R6YJP7-F1
#
_entry.id   AF-R6YJP7-F1
#
_cell.length_a   1.000
_cell.length_b   1.000
_cell.length_c   1.000
_cell.angle_alpha   90.00
_cell.angle_beta   90.00
_cell.angle_gamma   90.00
#
_symmetry.space_group_name_H-M   'P 1'
#
loop_
_entity.id
_entity.type
_entity.pdbx_description
1 polymer ?
#
loop_
_entity_poly.entity_id
_entity_poly.type
_entity_poly.pdbx_seq_one_letter_code
_entity_poly.pdbx_strand_id
1 'polypeptide(L)'
;MKEPPRSDKKGLFGGGGMFRIFVEGMFIGSLALFAYLLGHKTGGADVGTTMCFAVLSLSQLVHSFNMRSAKESLFHMGILGNRKLAASSFLCIALQCAVITYAPLQFIFHTVPLSPMHWVMVAVLSLMPVPLVELEKRTAS
;
A
#
# COMPACT_ATOMS: atom_id res chain seq x y z
N MET A 1 5.58 -30.17 -9.07
CA MET A 1 4.72 -30.68 -7.97
C MET A 1 5.61 -31.41 -6.97
N LYS A 2 6.29 -30.68 -6.07
CA LYS A 2 7.21 -31.25 -5.05
C LYS A 2 6.79 -30.95 -3.61
N GLU A 3 5.80 -30.08 -3.40
CA GLU A 3 5.26 -29.82 -2.06
C GLU A 3 4.11 -30.79 -1.76
N PRO A 4 4.06 -31.38 -0.55
CA PRO A 4 2.99 -32.28 -0.14
C PRO A 4 1.64 -31.55 -0.08
N PRO A 5 0.52 -32.26 -0.28
CA PRO A 5 -0.80 -31.68 -0.24
C PRO A 5 -1.05 -30.98 1.10
N ARG A 6 -1.60 -29.76 1.01
CA ARG A 6 -1.85 -28.89 2.16
C ARG A 6 -2.84 -29.59 3.11
N SER A 7 -2.47 -29.73 4.38
CA SER A 7 -3.33 -30.35 5.41
C SER A 7 -4.63 -29.55 5.60
N ASP A 8 -5.77 -30.23 5.55
CA ASP A 8 -7.11 -29.66 5.76
C ASP A 8 -7.29 -28.95 7.11
N LYS A 9 -6.44 -29.26 8.10
CA LYS A 9 -6.48 -28.65 9.44
C LYS A 9 -5.75 -27.30 9.53
N LYS A 10 -5.00 -26.90 8.50
CA LYS A 10 -4.38 -25.57 8.43
C LYS A 10 -5.36 -24.59 7.80
N GLY A 11 -6.08 -23.84 8.63
CA GLY A 11 -6.90 -22.72 8.17
C GLY A 11 -6.09 -21.70 7.37
N LEU A 12 -6.76 -20.89 6.55
CA LEU A 12 -6.13 -19.85 5.71
C LEU A 12 -5.23 -18.91 6.52
N PHE A 13 -5.57 -18.68 7.79
CA PHE A 13 -4.85 -17.85 8.75
C PHE A 13 -4.00 -18.63 9.77
N GLY A 14 -3.87 -19.95 9.63
CA GLY A 14 -3.10 -20.79 10.53
C GLY A 14 -1.60 -20.46 10.50
N GLY A 15 -0.93 -20.53 11.64
CA GLY A 15 0.53 -20.29 11.74
C GLY A 15 0.94 -18.82 11.85
N GLY A 16 0.10 -17.96 12.46
CA GLY A 16 0.43 -16.56 12.71
C GLY A 16 0.00 -15.58 11.61
N GLY A 17 -0.66 -16.05 10.54
CA GLY A 17 -1.10 -15.20 9.43
C GLY A 17 -2.06 -14.08 9.84
N MET A 18 -3.00 -14.35 10.77
CA MET A 18 -3.94 -13.33 11.26
C MET A 18 -3.21 -12.19 11.99
N PHE A 19 -2.24 -12.54 12.85
CA PHE A 19 -1.46 -11.55 13.59
C PHE A 19 -0.66 -10.65 12.64
N ARG A 20 -0.04 -11.22 11.60
CA ARG A 20 0.70 -10.44 10.59
C ARG A 20 -0.21 -9.46 9.85
N ILE A 21 -1.36 -9.92 9.36
CA ILE A 21 -2.35 -9.06 8.69
C ILE A 21 -2.79 -7.91 9.60
N PHE A 22 -3.03 -8.20 10.89
CA PHE A 22 -3.41 -7.17 11.86
C PHE A 22 -2.31 -6.12 12.06
N VAL A 23 -1.06 -6.55 12.23
CA VAL A 23 0.10 -5.65 12.41
C VAL A 23 0.34 -4.81 11.16
N GLU A 24 0.33 -5.42 9.97
CA GLU A 24 0.51 -4.71 8.70
C GLU A 24 -0.64 -3.72 8.44
N GLY A 25 -1.87 -4.12 8.74
CA GLY A 25 -3.05 -3.24 8.64
C GLY A 25 -2.97 -2.05 9.58
N MET A 26 -2.56 -2.27 10.84
CA MET A 26 -2.36 -1.19 11.82
C MET A 26 -1.23 -0.25 11.37
N PHE A 27 -0.15 -0.78 10.80
CA PHE A 27 0.95 0.02 10.27
C PHE A 27 0.49 0.90 9.11
N ILE A 28 -0.16 0.33 8.08
CA ILE A 28 -0.70 1.09 6.94
C ILE A 28 -1.72 2.13 7.40
N GLY A 29 -2.61 1.77 8.33
CA GLY A 29 -3.58 2.68 8.93
C GLY A 29 -2.92 3.85 9.68
N SER A 30 -1.84 3.59 10.41
CA SER A 30 -1.08 4.63 11.12
C SER A 30 -0.40 5.61 10.16
N LEU A 31 0.16 5.12 9.04
CA LEU A 31 0.77 5.97 8.00
C LEU A 31 -0.27 6.88 7.34
N ALA A 32 -1.45 6.34 7.08
CA ALA A 32 -2.57 7.10 6.54
C ALA A 32 -3.06 8.19 7.48
N LEU A 33 -3.23 7.85 8.76
CA LEU A 33 -3.59 8.83 9.79
C LEU A 33 -2.50 9.89 9.95
N PHE A 34 -1.23 9.51 9.86
CA PHE A 34 -0.13 10.47 9.88
C PHE A 34 -0.17 11.40 8.66
N ALA A 35 -0.46 10.87 7.47
CA ALA A 35 -0.66 11.67 6.26
C ALA A 35 -1.83 12.67 6.40
N TYR A 36 -2.93 12.25 7.05
CA TYR A 36 -4.04 13.13 7.39
C TYR A 36 -3.58 14.29 8.27
N LEU A 37 -2.85 14.00 9.35
CA LEU A 37 -2.38 15.02 10.29
C LEU A 37 -1.43 16.04 9.62
N LEU A 38 -0.55 15.57 8.73
CA LEU A 38 0.32 16.44 7.96
C LEU A 38 -0.47 17.33 7.01
N GLY A 39 -1.36 16.74 6.20
CA GLY A 39 -2.19 17.49 5.24
C GLY A 39 -3.13 18.48 5.91
N HIS A 40 -3.68 18.11 7.08
CA HIS A 40 -4.50 19.02 7.88
C HIS A 40 -3.70 20.26 8.30
N LYS A 41 -2.46 20.09 8.76
CA LYS A 41 -1.61 21.22 9.15
C LYS A 41 -1.18 22.11 7.97
N THR A 42 -0.96 21.53 6.80
CA THR A 42 -0.41 22.28 5.65
C THR A 42 -1.47 22.87 4.73
N GLY A 43 -2.69 22.33 4.73
CA GLY A 43 -3.74 22.75 3.79
C GLY A 43 -5.18 22.53 4.25
N GLY A 44 -5.42 22.20 5.52
CA GLY A 44 -6.76 22.01 6.07
C GLY A 44 -7.30 20.59 5.97
N ALA A 45 -8.48 20.36 6.55
CA ALA A 45 -9.04 19.02 6.72
C ALA A 45 -9.22 18.26 5.40
N ASP A 46 -9.63 18.93 4.32
CA ASP A 46 -9.86 18.29 3.01
C ASP A 46 -8.56 17.78 2.37
N VAL A 47 -7.47 18.55 2.51
CA VAL A 47 -6.12 18.14 2.09
C VAL A 47 -5.66 16.95 2.92
N GLY A 48 -5.88 16.98 4.23
CA GLY A 48 -5.63 15.85 5.12
C GLY A 48 -6.36 14.58 4.66
N THR A 49 -7.67 14.67 4.40
CA THR A 49 -8.49 13.54 3.94
C THR A 49 -7.99 13.00 2.60
N THR A 50 -7.64 13.88 1.67
CA THR A 50 -7.10 13.48 0.36
C THR A 50 -5.74 12.79 0.48
N MET A 51 -4.84 13.32 1.32
CA MET A 51 -3.54 12.68 1.59
C MET A 51 -3.69 11.33 2.28
N CYS A 52 -4.61 11.20 3.23
CA CYS A 52 -4.96 9.93 3.88
C CYS A 52 -5.42 8.89 2.86
N PHE A 53 -6.37 9.25 2.00
CA PHE A 53 -6.88 8.40 0.95
C PHE A 53 -5.78 7.95 -0.03
N ALA A 54 -4.93 8.89 -0.45
CA ALA A 54 -3.82 8.59 -1.36
C ALA A 54 -2.79 7.64 -0.73
N VAL A 55 -2.39 7.89 0.52
CA VAL A 55 -1.43 7.03 1.23
C VAL A 55 -2.01 5.64 1.48
N LEU A 56 -3.28 5.51 1.88
CA LEU A 56 -3.93 4.19 2.02
C LEU A 56 -3.89 3.40 0.72
N SER A 57 -4.39 3.99 -0.36
CA SER A 57 -4.51 3.32 -1.67
C SER A 57 -3.14 2.91 -2.22
N LEU A 58 -2.17 3.83 -2.22
CA LEU A 58 -0.83 3.55 -2.73
C LEU A 58 -0.07 2.55 -1.85
N SER A 59 -0.20 2.64 -0.52
CA SER A 59 0.41 1.67 0.41
C SER A 59 -0.11 0.26 0.17
N GLN A 60 -1.41 0.09 -0.13
CA GLN A 60 -1.99 -1.21 -0.45
C GLN A 60 -1.43 -1.77 -1.76
N LEU A 61 -1.23 -0.94 -2.79
CA LEU A 61 -0.59 -1.38 -4.03
C LEU A 61 0.83 -1.89 -3.75
N VAL A 62 1.63 -1.12 -3.02
CA VAL A 62 3.00 -1.49 -2.61
C VAL A 62 3.00 -2.76 -1.77
N HIS A 63 2.08 -2.88 -0.83
CA HIS A 63 1.90 -4.07 0.01
C HIS A 63 1.51 -5.31 -0.82
N SER A 64 0.69 -5.16 -1.88
CA SER A 64 0.33 -6.26 -2.77
C SER A 64 1.54 -6.83 -3.54
N PHE A 65 2.49 -5.98 -3.94
CA PHE A 65 3.76 -6.45 -4.51
C PHE A 65 4.57 -7.25 -3.50
N ASN A 66 4.61 -6.80 -2.26
CA ASN A 66 5.32 -7.47 -1.17
C ASN A 66 4.73 -8.86 -0.85
N MET A 67 3.39 -8.95 -0.83
CA MET A 67 2.65 -10.19 -0.58
C MET A 67 2.75 -11.20 -1.73
N ARG A 68 3.16 -10.79 -2.93
CA ARG A 68 3.30 -11.67 -4.11
C ARG A 68 4.20 -12.88 -3.85
N SER A 69 5.17 -12.76 -2.95
CA SER A 69 5.95 -13.92 -2.52
C SER A 69 6.17 -13.96 -1.02
N ALA A 70 5.73 -15.07 -0.44
CA ALA A 70 5.92 -15.39 0.96
C ALA A 70 7.35 -15.85 1.30
N LYS A 71 8.17 -16.23 0.31
CA LYS A 71 9.50 -16.85 0.53
C LYS A 71 10.67 -16.08 -0.09
N GLU A 72 10.43 -15.17 -1.03
CA GLU A 72 11.50 -14.50 -1.80
C GLU A 72 11.39 -12.98 -1.66
N SER A 73 12.55 -12.32 -1.52
CA SER A 73 12.67 -10.87 -1.44
C SER A 73 12.23 -10.20 -2.75
N LEU A 74 11.61 -9.01 -2.66
CA LEU A 74 11.26 -8.21 -3.83
C LEU A 74 12.48 -7.87 -4.70
N PHE A 75 13.66 -7.75 -4.08
CA PHE A 75 14.91 -7.48 -4.77
C PHE A 75 15.41 -8.66 -5.61
N HIS A 76 15.07 -9.90 -5.22
CA HIS A 76 15.47 -11.10 -5.97
C HIS A 76 14.53 -11.42 -7.13
N MET A 77 13.23 -11.07 -7.02
CA MET A 77 12.25 -11.40 -8.06
C MET A 77 12.07 -10.34 -9.14
N GLY A 78 12.47 -9.10 -8.87
CA GLY A 78 12.23 -7.96 -9.74
C GLY A 78 10.76 -7.54 -9.82
N ILE A 79 10.53 -6.23 -9.80
CA ILE A 79 9.20 -5.61 -9.88
C ILE A 79 8.46 -6.00 -11.18
N LEU A 80 9.21 -6.36 -12.23
CA LEU A 80 8.71 -6.74 -13.56
C LEU A 80 8.48 -8.25 -13.75
N GLY A 81 8.74 -9.09 -12.74
CA GLY A 81 8.58 -10.54 -12.87
C GLY A 81 7.13 -10.98 -13.13
N ASN A 82 6.13 -10.13 -12.89
CA ASN A 82 4.73 -10.35 -13.27
C ASN A 82 4.19 -9.07 -13.91
N ARG A 83 4.28 -9.03 -15.25
CA ARG A 83 3.82 -7.90 -16.05
C ARG A 83 2.34 -7.58 -15.83
N LYS A 84 1.50 -8.56 -15.50
CA LYS A 84 0.08 -8.32 -15.22
C LYS A 84 -0.09 -7.50 -13.94
N LEU A 85 0.61 -7.89 -12.86
CA LEU A 85 0.58 -7.15 -11.60
C LEU A 85 1.13 -5.73 -11.80
N ALA A 86 2.28 -5.59 -12.47
CA ALA A 86 2.85 -4.29 -12.76
C ALA A 86 1.92 -3.39 -13.58
N ALA A 87 1.27 -3.93 -14.62
CA ALA A 87 0.30 -3.21 -15.44
C ALA A 87 -0.94 -2.79 -14.63
N SER A 88 -1.50 -3.69 -13.82
CA SER A 88 -2.64 -3.37 -12.96
C SER A 88 -2.29 -2.29 -11.92
N SER A 89 -1.11 -2.35 -11.30
CA SER A 89 -0.69 -1.34 -10.35
C SER A 89 -0.45 0.01 -11.01
N PHE A 90 0.14 0.04 -12.21
CA PHE A 90 0.27 1.27 -12.98
C PHE A 90 -1.10 1.89 -13.31
N LEU A 91 -2.06 1.05 -13.73
CA LEU A 91 -3.44 1.49 -13.96
C LEU A 91 -4.07 2.06 -12.68
N CYS A 92 -3.90 1.40 -11.54
CA CYS A 92 -4.41 1.91 -10.26
C CYS A 92 -3.76 3.24 -9.87
N ILE A 93 -2.45 3.40 -10.06
CA ILE A 93 -1.77 4.68 -9.81
C ILE A 93 -2.32 5.78 -10.73
N ALA A 94 -2.53 5.48 -12.02
CA ALA A 94 -3.09 6.42 -12.97
C ALA A 94 -4.52 6.84 -12.59
N LEU A 95 -5.36 5.88 -12.19
CA LEU A 95 -6.71 6.15 -11.68
C LEU A 95 -6.68 6.98 -10.39
N GLN A 96 -5.77 6.67 -9.47
CA GLN A 96 -5.60 7.43 -8.23
C GLN A 96 -5.22 8.89 -8.52
N CYS A 97 -4.27 9.11 -9.43
CA CYS A 97 -3.91 10.45 -9.87
C CYS A 97 -5.10 11.16 -10.52
N ALA A 98 -5.84 10.48 -11.41
CA ALA A 98 -7.01 11.04 -12.06
C ALA A 98 -8.08 11.49 -11.06
N VAL A 99 -8.33 10.70 -10.01
CA VAL A 99 -9.28 11.07 -8.95
C VAL A 99 -8.87 12.36 -8.25
N ILE A 100 -7.57 12.55 -8.00
CA ILE A 100 -7.04 13.71 -7.27
C ILE A 100 -6.88 14.96 -8.16
N THR A 101 -6.74 14.81 -9.48
CA THR A 101 -6.47 15.95 -10.39
C THR A 101 -7.64 16.36 -11.27
N TYR A 102 -8.62 15.47 -11.50
CA TYR A 102 -9.71 15.72 -12.43
C TYR A 102 -10.97 16.20 -11.70
N ALA A 103 -11.42 17.44 -11.97
CA ALA A 103 -12.48 18.10 -11.21
C ALA A 103 -13.82 17.32 -11.11
N PRO A 104 -14.32 16.64 -12.17
CA PRO A 104 -15.51 15.80 -12.04
C PRO A 104 -15.34 14.63 -11.06
N LEU A 105 -14.14 14.03 -11.01
CA LEU A 105 -13.84 12.95 -10.06
C LEU A 105 -13.63 13.48 -8.64
N GLN A 106 -13.00 14.64 -8.50
CA GLN A 106 -12.85 15.31 -7.20
C GLN A 106 -14.20 15.53 -6.50
N PHE A 107 -15.23 15.93 -7.25
CA PHE A 107 -16.57 16.11 -6.72
C PHE A 107 -17.21 14.80 -6.22
N ILE A 108 -17.02 13.70 -6.96
CA ILE A 108 -17.57 12.38 -6.60
C ILE A 108 -16.85 11.77 -5.40
N PHE A 109 -15.52 11.91 -5.36
CA PHE A 109 -14.67 11.30 -4.33
C PHE A 109 -14.36 12.23 -3.16
N HIS A 110 -14.88 13.46 -3.18
CA HIS A 110 -14.61 14.51 -2.18
C HIS A 110 -13.10 14.71 -1.94
N THR A 111 -12.33 14.80 -3.04
CA THR A 111 -10.88 15.06 -2.97
C THR A 111 -10.55 16.47 -3.44
N VAL A 112 -9.43 17.00 -2.95
CA VAL A 112 -8.93 18.32 -3.33
C VAL A 112 -7.58 18.22 -4.05
N PRO A 113 -7.25 19.17 -4.93
CA PRO A 113 -5.96 19.17 -5.60
C PRO A 113 -4.82 19.27 -4.59
N LEU A 114 -3.85 18.36 -4.72
CA LEU A 114 -2.66 18.33 -3.87
C LEU A 114 -1.54 19.19 -4.47
N SER A 115 -0.83 19.92 -3.61
CA SER A 115 0.40 20.63 -4.01
C SER A 115 1.52 19.63 -4.35
N PRO A 116 2.55 20.05 -5.10
CA PRO A 116 3.71 19.20 -5.36
C PRO A 116 4.37 18.66 -4.08
N MET A 117 4.38 19.47 -3.01
CA MET A 117 4.93 19.05 -1.73
C MET A 117 4.09 17.94 -1.07
N HIS A 118 2.76 18.04 -1.14
CA HIS A 118 1.87 16.98 -0.64
C HIS A 118 2.06 15.67 -1.41
N TRP A 119 2.26 15.73 -2.74
CA TRP A 119 2.57 14.56 -3.55
C TRP A 119 3.86 13.86 -3.12
N VAL A 120 4.92 14.62 -2.82
CA VAL A 120 6.18 14.06 -2.30
C VAL A 120 5.95 13.37 -0.96
N MET A 121 5.22 13.98 -0.04
CA MET A 121 4.90 13.37 1.25
C MET A 121 4.10 12.08 1.09
N VAL A 122 3.08 12.07 0.22
CA VAL A 122 2.28 10.89 -0.10
C VAL A 122 3.16 9.78 -0.66
N ALA A 123 4.04 10.10 -1.62
CA ALA A 123 4.96 9.13 -2.21
C ALA A 123 5.88 8.50 -1.15
N VAL A 124 6.51 9.31 -0.30
CA VAL A 124 7.40 8.83 0.77
C VAL A 124 6.65 7.93 1.75
N LEU A 125 5.48 8.36 2.24
CA LEU A 125 4.71 7.58 3.21
C LEU A 125 4.17 6.27 2.60
N SER A 126 3.73 6.29 1.34
CA SER A 126 3.20 5.10 0.67
C SER A 126 4.24 4.01 0.39
N LEU A 127 5.53 4.35 0.40
CA LEU A 127 6.64 3.41 0.22
C LEU A 127 7.15 2.82 1.54
N MET A 128 6.74 3.36 2.69
CA MET A 128 7.12 2.85 4.02
C MET A 128 6.75 1.38 4.29
N PRO A 129 5.70 0.78 3.70
CA PRO A 129 5.45 -0.66 3.83
C PRO A 129 6.56 -1.55 3.23
N VAL A 130 7.36 -1.05 2.28
CA VAL A 130 8.46 -1.82 1.67
C VAL A 130 9.51 -2.28 2.69
N PRO A 131 10.18 -1.38 3.44
CA PRO A 131 11.19 -1.79 4.41
C PRO A 131 10.62 -2.68 5.51
N LEU A 132 9.37 -2.46 5.94
CA LEU A 132 8.74 -3.27 6.98
C LEU A 132 8.59 -4.74 6.55
N VAL A 133 8.04 -4.98 5.36
CA VAL A 133 7.86 -6.36 4.87
C VAL A 133 9.20 -7.02 4.54
N GLU A 134 10.17 -6.26 4.05
CA GLU A 134 11.52 -6.79 3.79
C GLU A 134 12.23 -7.22 5.08
N LEU A 135 12.07 -6.46 6.18
CA LEU A 135 12.56 -6.83 7.50
C LEU A 135 11.89 -8.09 8.03
N GLU A 136 10.55 -8.19 7.93
CA GLU A 136 9.81 -9.38 8.34
C GLU A 136 10.29 -10.64 7.61
N LYS A 137 10.53 -10.53 6.29
CA LYS A 137 11.07 -11.63 5.48
C LYS A 137 12.46 -12.06 5.95
N ARG A 138 13.33 -11.12 6.32
CA ARG A 138 14.68 -11.42 6.83
C ARG A 138 14.67 -12.10 8.19
N THR A 139 13.74 -11.76 9.07
CA THR A 139 13.61 -12.39 10.39
C THR A 139 12.90 -13.76 10.36
N ALA A 140 12.16 -14.06 9.29
CA ALA A 140 11.45 -15.33 9.12
C ALA A 140 12.24 -16.40 8.36
N SER A 141 13.49 -16.10 7.97
CA SER A 141 14.43 -17.02 7.32
C SER A 141 15.48 -17.53 8.29
#